data_AF-A0A2S9G642-F1
#
_entry.id   AF-A0A2S9G642-F1
#
_cell.length_a   1.000
_cell.length_b   1.000
_cell.length_c   1.000
_cell.angle_alpha   90.00
_cell.angle_beta   90.00
_cell.angle_gamma   90.00
#
_symmetry.space_group_name_H-M   'P 1'
#
loop_
_entity.id
_entity.type
_entity.pdbx_description
1 polymer ?
#
loop_
_entity_poly.entity_id
_entity_poly.type
_entity_poly.pdbx_seq_one_letter_code
_entity_poly.pdbx_strand_id
1 'polypeptide(L)'
;RIPFARSDGAYAQASNQDMFTAVLDGLADRFNLKGEKLDAVIGGAVLKHSRDFNLMRECVLGSSLSSYTPAFDLQQACGTGLQSA
;
A
#
# COMPACT_ATOMS: atom_id res chain seq x y z
N ARG A 1 -8.16 5.48 0.81
CA ARG A 1 -8.13 5.10 -0.62
C ARG A 1 -7.77 6.32 -1.46
N ILE A 2 -7.04 6.13 -2.56
CA ILE A 2 -6.91 7.15 -3.61
C ILE A 2 -8.21 7.21 -4.45
N PRO A 3 -8.45 8.31 -5.19
CA PRO A 3 -9.47 8.35 -6.24
C PRO A 3 -9.24 7.23 -7.26
N PHE A 4 -10.31 6.65 -7.79
CA PHE A 4 -10.17 5.68 -8.88
C PHE A 4 -10.06 6.44 -10.21
N ALA A 5 -9.07 6.07 -11.02
CA ALA A 5 -8.81 6.68 -12.31
C ALA A 5 -8.82 5.63 -13.42
N ARG A 6 -9.03 6.07 -14.66
CA ARG A 6 -8.89 5.22 -15.84
C ARG A 6 -7.43 4.79 -15.99
N SER A 7 -7.21 3.52 -16.40
CA SER A 7 -5.86 3.03 -16.78
C SER A 7 -5.24 3.93 -17.83
N ASP A 8 -3.92 4.11 -17.75
CA ASP A 8 -3.13 4.99 -18.62
C ASP A 8 -3.55 6.48 -18.57
N GLY A 9 -4.29 6.87 -17.52
CA GLY A 9 -4.71 8.24 -17.24
C GLY A 9 -3.86 8.90 -16.14
N ALA A 10 -4.54 9.39 -15.10
CA ALA A 10 -3.93 10.22 -14.04
C ALA A 10 -2.76 9.55 -13.28
N TYR A 11 -2.69 8.22 -13.29
CA TYR A 11 -1.65 7.42 -12.61
C TYR A 11 -0.73 6.68 -13.59
N ALA A 12 -0.70 7.06 -14.87
CA ALA A 12 0.04 6.34 -15.91
C ALA A 12 1.54 6.18 -15.62
N GLN A 13 2.13 7.10 -14.86
CA GLN A 13 3.55 7.08 -14.48
C GLN A 13 3.77 6.76 -13.00
N ALA A 14 2.70 6.49 -12.25
CA ALA A 14 2.80 6.12 -10.84
C ALA A 14 2.96 4.60 -10.72
N SER A 15 3.87 4.18 -9.85
CA SER A 15 4.01 2.78 -9.47
C SER A 15 2.92 2.34 -8.50
N ASN A 16 2.78 1.01 -8.33
CA ASN A 16 1.95 0.45 -7.28
C ASN A 16 2.36 0.97 -5.89
N GLN A 17 3.67 1.13 -5.67
CA GLN A 17 4.21 1.64 -4.40
C GLN A 17 3.81 3.09 -4.17
N ASP A 18 3.89 3.97 -5.19
CA ASP A 18 3.47 5.38 -5.06
C ASP A 18 2.00 5.46 -4.64
N MET A 19 1.15 4.69 -5.32
CA MET A 19 -0.29 4.66 -5.06
C MET A 19 -0.62 4.11 -3.66
N PHE A 20 0.03 3.03 -3.22
CA PHE A 20 -0.19 2.46 -1.88
C PHE A 20 0.34 3.37 -0.77
N THR A 21 1.54 3.92 -0.94
CA THR A 21 2.16 4.83 0.04
C THR A 21 1.30 6.06 0.25
N ALA A 22 0.74 6.64 -0.82
CA ALA A 22 -0.20 7.75 -0.73
C ALA A 22 -1.47 7.40 0.08
N VAL A 23 -1.95 6.15 0.04
CA VAL A 23 -3.05 5.70 0.89
C VAL A 23 -2.61 5.60 2.36
N LEU A 24 -1.44 5.03 2.63
CA LEU A 24 -0.92 4.87 3.99
C LEU A 24 -0.71 6.23 4.65
N ASP A 25 -0.10 7.19 3.97
CA ASP A 25 0.10 8.54 4.50
C ASP A 25 -1.22 9.26 4.74
N GLY A 26 -2.17 9.16 3.81
CA GLY A 26 -3.50 9.74 4.01
C GLY A 26 -4.27 9.11 5.18
N LEU A 27 -4.03 7.83 5.49
CA LEU A 27 -4.58 7.17 6.69
C LEU A 27 -3.84 7.63 7.95
N ALA A 28 -2.51 7.69 7.92
CA ALA A 28 -1.70 8.11 9.04
C ALA A 28 -2.00 9.56 9.45
N ASP A 29 -2.18 10.46 8.48
CA ASP A 29 -2.65 11.83 8.70
C ASP A 29 -4.02 11.86 9.37
N ARG A 30 -4.98 11.09 8.83
CA ARG A 30 -6.37 11.10 9.29
C ARG A 30 -6.55 10.55 10.70
N PHE A 31 -5.76 9.53 11.06
CA PHE A 31 -5.91 8.79 12.31
C PHE A 31 -4.76 9.04 13.29
N ASN A 32 -3.88 10.00 13.00
CA ASN A 32 -2.73 10.34 13.82
C ASN A 32 -1.80 9.13 14.11
N LEU A 33 -1.45 8.38 13.05
CA LEU A 33 -0.62 7.17 13.13
C LEU A 33 0.84 7.42 12.70
N LYS A 34 1.26 8.68 12.59
CA LYS A 34 2.63 9.00 12.15
C LYS A 34 3.65 8.49 13.14
N GLY A 35 4.62 7.73 12.66
CA GLY A 35 5.65 7.09 13.47
C GLY A 35 5.15 5.94 14.34
N GLU A 36 3.85 5.65 14.35
CA GLU A 36 3.28 4.58 15.14
C GLU A 36 3.67 3.22 14.58
N LYS A 37 3.96 2.29 15.48
CA LYS A 37 4.20 0.89 15.15
C LYS A 37 2.88 0.15 15.20
N LEU A 38 2.36 -0.23 14.05
CA LEU A 38 1.17 -1.07 13.94
C LEU A 38 1.54 -2.54 14.11
N ASP A 39 0.56 -3.36 14.48
CA ASP A 39 0.75 -4.81 14.61
C ASP A 39 1.05 -5.46 13.26
N ALA A 40 0.38 -5.00 12.19
CA ALA A 40 0.67 -5.38 10.81
C ALA A 40 0.04 -4.41 9.80
N VAL A 41 0.61 -4.35 8.60
CA VAL A 41 -0.01 -3.76 7.41
C VAL A 41 -0.13 -4.85 6.34
N ILE A 42 -1.36 -5.16 5.95
CA ILE A 42 -1.67 -6.23 5.02
C ILE A 42 -2.32 -5.62 3.77
N GLY A 43 -1.89 -6.04 2.60
CA GLY A 43 -2.41 -5.55 1.34
C GLY A 43 -1.77 -6.28 0.17
N GLY A 44 -2.00 -5.80 -1.05
CA GLY A 44 -1.37 -6.36 -2.22
C GLY A 44 -1.99 -5.91 -3.53
N ALA A 45 -1.39 -6.38 -4.62
CA ALA A 45 -1.84 -6.12 -5.98
C ALA A 45 -1.89 -7.43 -6.76
N VAL A 46 -2.88 -7.56 -7.65
CA VAL A 46 -3.00 -8.73 -8.55
C VAL A 46 -1.88 -8.74 -9.60
N LEU A 47 -1.53 -7.56 -10.11
CA LEU A 47 -0.43 -7.36 -11.04
C LEU A 47 0.61 -6.46 -10.36
N LYS A 48 1.81 -7.01 -10.16
CA LYS A 48 2.97 -6.29 -9.61
C LYS A 48 4.22 -6.64 -10.39
N HIS A 49 5.15 -5.71 -10.49
CA HIS A 49 6.44 -5.98 -11.12
C HIS A 49 7.23 -6.96 -10.24
N SER A 50 8.10 -7.79 -10.82
CA SER A 50 8.91 -8.77 -10.06
C SER A 50 9.80 -8.12 -8.99
N ARG A 51 10.26 -6.90 -9.27
CA ARG A 51 10.99 -6.04 -8.32
C ARG A 51 10.16 -5.64 -7.08
N ASP A 52 8.83 -5.60 -7.20
CA ASP A 52 7.89 -5.25 -6.14
C ASP A 52 7.47 -6.52 -5.37
N PHE A 53 8.38 -7.47 -5.17
CA PHE A 53 8.04 -8.78 -4.60
C PHE A 53 7.52 -8.70 -3.17
N ASN A 54 7.92 -7.66 -2.43
CA ASN A 54 7.45 -7.33 -1.07
C ASN A 54 6.81 -5.94 -1.03
N LEU A 55 5.81 -5.72 -1.88
CA LEU A 55 5.21 -4.42 -2.16
C LEU A 55 4.77 -3.69 -0.88
N MET A 56 4.02 -4.37 0.00
CA MET A 56 3.53 -3.74 1.22
C MET A 56 4.65 -3.37 2.19
N ARG A 57 5.75 -4.13 2.23
CA ARG A 57 6.91 -3.77 3.05
C ARG A 57 7.54 -2.47 2.57
N GLU A 58 7.76 -2.35 1.27
CA GLU A 58 8.34 -1.15 0.66
C GLU A 58 7.40 0.06 0.81
N CYS A 59 6.08 -0.16 0.78
CA CYS A 59 5.11 0.90 1.06
C CYS A 59 5.18 1.38 2.51
N VAL A 60 5.32 0.48 3.50
CA VAL A 60 5.50 0.87 4.90
C VAL A 60 6.80 1.65 5.10
N LEU A 61 7.90 1.18 4.49
CA LEU A 61 9.20 1.87 4.55
C LEU A 61 9.17 3.26 3.91
N GLY A 62 8.39 3.43 2.84
CA GLY A 62 8.22 4.70 2.14
C GLY A 62 7.18 5.64 2.77
N SER A 63 6.39 5.14 3.73
CA SER A 63 5.32 5.92 4.38
C SER A 63 5.79 6.59 5.66
N SER A 64 4.89 7.37 6.26
CA SER A 64 5.06 7.98 7.58
C SER A 64 4.83 7.04 8.77
N LEU A 65 4.53 5.74 8.54
CA LEU A 65 4.41 4.75 9.62
C LEU A 65 5.78 4.34 10.18
N SER A 66 5.81 3.70 11.36
CA SER A 66 7.05 3.15 11.90
C SER A 66 7.67 2.12 10.95
N SER A 67 8.98 2.22 10.72
CA SER A 67 9.75 1.22 9.95
C SER A 67 9.75 -0.17 10.61
N TYR A 68 9.38 -0.26 11.89
CA TYR A 68 9.23 -1.50 12.66
C TYR A 68 7.85 -2.15 12.52
N THR A 69 6.91 -1.51 11.82
CA THR A 69 5.62 -2.12 11.48
C THR A 69 5.86 -3.26 10.48
N PRO A 70 5.49 -4.50 10.81
CA PRO A 70 5.61 -5.60 9.86
C PRO A 70 4.54 -5.45 8.77
N ALA A 71 4.86 -5.92 7.57
CA ALA A 71 3.95 -5.87 6.43
C ALA A 71 4.20 -7.05 5.49
N PHE A 72 3.13 -7.52 4.84
CA PHE A 72 3.22 -8.63 3.91
C PHE A 72 2.17 -8.53 2.80
N ASP A 73 2.51 -9.12 1.66
CA ASP A 73 1.66 -9.16 0.49
C ASP A 73 0.67 -10.34 0.58
N LEU A 74 -0.59 -10.08 0.23
CA LEU A 74 -1.60 -11.09 -0.09
C LEU A 74 -2.07 -10.93 -1.53
N GLN A 75 -2.50 -12.03 -2.14
CA GLN A 75 -3.04 -12.02 -3.50
C GLN A 75 -4.14 -13.06 -3.66
N GLN A 76 -5.35 -12.61 -3.96
CA GLN A 76 -6.52 -13.45 -4.22
C GLN A 76 -7.36 -12.88 -5.37
N ALA A 77 -6.71 -12.61 -6.51
CA ALA A 77 -7.33 -11.97 -7.68
C ALA A 77 -8.16 -10.73 -7.25
N CYS A 78 -9.39 -10.57 -7.76
CA CYS A 78 -10.30 -9.50 -7.37
C CYS A 78 -10.63 -9.46 -5.85
N GLY A 79 -10.47 -10.58 -5.14
CA GLY A 79 -10.67 -10.69 -3.70
C GLY A 79 -9.50 -10.20 -2.85
N THR A 80 -8.38 -9.77 -3.45
CA THR A 80 -7.17 -9.34 -2.70
C THR A 80 -7.47 -8.30 -1.63
N GLY A 81 -8.22 -7.25 -1.98
CA GLY A 81 -8.57 -6.18 -1.05
C GLY A 81 -9.52 -6.61 0.07
N LEU A 82 -10.38 -7.62 -0.18
CA LEU A 82 -11.26 -8.18 0.83
C LEU A 82 -10.51 -9.13 1.77
N GLN A 83 -9.59 -9.93 1.22
CA GLN A 83 -8.80 -10.89 1.98
C GLN A 83 -7.76 -10.20 2.89
N SER A 84 -7.39 -8.95 2.60
CA SER A 84 -6.51 -8.14 3.42
C SER A 84 -7.21 -7.34 4.53
N ALA A 85 -8.56 -7.40 4.61
CA ALA A 85 -9.37 -6.62 5.54
C ALA A 85 -9.58 -7.31 6.90
#